data_AF-A0A505HGY9-F1
#
_entry.id   AF-A0A505HGY9-F1
#
_cell.length_a   1.000
_cell.length_b   1.000
_cell.length_c   1.000
_cell.angle_alpha   90.00
_cell.angle_beta   90.00
_cell.angle_gamma   90.00
#
_symmetry.space_group_name_H-M   'P 1'
#
loop_
_entity.id
_entity.type
_entity.pdbx_description
1 polymer ?
#
loop_
_entity_poly.entity_id
_entity_poly.type
_entity_poly.pdbx_seq_one_letter_code
_entity_poly.pdbx_strand_id
1 'polypeptide(L)'
;MSSETRTHAALPLLARLAGVSVAAATIVAAAGVAATAAPAADPAPTKGPCAYTPTPDEPAARPVSLPPDPRRTPDRGTVRVTLRTNQGPIGLTLDREQAPCTVQSFLHLVRKRFYDRTPCHRLTAYPTLTVLQCGDPSGTGEGGPGYRYRDELPTDLPPAPTDPTGVRRLYARGTLAMANAGPDTNGSQFFLVQADSALRPNYTVFGQVDAAGLATLDRISAGGIAPTPEDPAPVDGAPAVPVEICRAKQGR
;
A
#
# COMPACT_ATOMS: atom_id res chain seq x y z
N MET A 1 22.34 27.40 55.00
CA MET A 1 23.41 27.46 56.02
C MET A 1 22.95 26.58 57.16
N SER A 2 23.36 25.32 57.12
CA SER A 2 24.48 24.80 57.94
C SER A 2 23.92 24.44 59.31
N SER A 3 24.18 23.28 59.91
CA SER A 3 25.28 22.34 59.81
C SER A 3 24.82 21.16 60.69
N GLU A 4 25.01 19.90 60.28
CA GLU A 4 26.04 19.01 60.84
C GLU A 4 25.71 18.50 62.27
N THR A 5 26.02 17.29 62.73
CA THR A 5 26.85 16.17 62.26
C THR A 5 26.69 15.01 63.26
N ARG A 6 27.01 13.80 62.78
CA ARG A 6 27.83 12.73 63.41
C ARG A 6 27.35 12.06 64.70
N THR A 7 27.05 10.76 64.67
CA THR A 7 27.95 9.58 64.76
C THR A 7 28.06 9.11 66.22
N HIS A 8 27.82 7.82 66.49
CA HIS A 8 28.80 6.89 67.07
C HIS A 8 28.15 5.54 67.45
N ALA A 9 28.89 4.49 67.10
CA ALA A 9 28.61 3.08 67.25
C ALA A 9 28.80 2.57 68.69
N ALA A 10 28.23 1.39 69.01
CA ALA A 10 28.94 0.30 69.72
C ALA A 10 28.07 -0.99 69.79
N LEU A 11 28.72 -2.12 69.51
CA LEU A 11 28.27 -3.52 69.71
C LEU A 11 28.45 -3.96 71.19
N PRO A 12 27.80 -5.05 71.67
CA PRO A 12 28.44 -6.39 71.71
C PRO A 12 27.46 -7.59 71.52
N LEU A 13 27.85 -8.64 70.79
CA LEU A 13 28.44 -9.91 71.24
C LEU A 13 27.53 -10.80 72.11
N LEU A 14 27.11 -11.96 71.58
CA LEU A 14 26.96 -13.22 72.32
C LEU A 14 26.80 -14.40 71.34
N ALA A 15 27.71 -15.37 71.45
CA ALA A 15 27.86 -16.57 70.64
C ALA A 15 26.96 -17.72 71.10
N ARG A 16 26.45 -18.57 70.18
CA ARG A 16 26.17 -20.00 70.43
C ARG A 16 26.17 -20.86 69.14
N LEU A 17 27.09 -21.83 69.14
CA LEU A 17 26.95 -23.26 68.81
C LEU A 17 26.64 -23.71 67.36
N ALA A 18 27.72 -24.20 66.72
CA ALA A 18 27.92 -25.49 66.04
C ALA A 18 26.71 -26.33 65.56
N GLY A 19 26.76 -26.80 64.30
CA GLY A 19 25.99 -27.97 63.84
C GLY A 19 25.76 -28.10 62.33
N VAL A 20 26.79 -28.58 61.61
CA VAL A 20 26.81 -29.34 60.33
C VAL A 20 25.50 -29.52 59.54
N SER A 21 25.49 -29.12 58.26
CA SER A 21 24.96 -29.95 57.16
C SER A 21 25.54 -29.49 55.81
N VAL A 22 26.42 -30.30 55.22
CA VAL A 22 26.88 -30.12 53.82
C VAL A 22 25.76 -30.63 52.91
N ALA A 23 24.98 -29.71 52.33
CA ALA A 23 24.06 -30.04 51.24
C ALA A 23 24.83 -29.97 49.91
N ALA A 24 25.07 -31.12 49.29
CA ALA A 24 25.61 -31.20 47.94
C ALA A 24 24.57 -30.65 46.94
N ALA A 25 24.84 -29.47 46.38
CA ALA A 25 24.03 -28.90 45.32
C ALA A 25 24.37 -29.60 43.99
N THR A 26 23.50 -30.50 43.55
CA THR A 26 23.53 -31.05 42.18
C THR A 26 23.12 -29.95 41.21
N ILE A 27 24.09 -29.42 40.45
CA ILE A 27 23.83 -28.52 39.32
C ILE A 27 23.24 -29.37 38.19
N VAL A 28 21.92 -29.31 38.00
CA VAL A 28 21.28 -29.83 36.79
C VAL A 28 21.53 -28.80 35.69
N ALA A 29 22.49 -29.07 34.81
CA ALA A 29 22.68 -28.29 33.60
C ALA A 29 21.50 -28.56 32.65
N ALA A 30 20.52 -27.66 32.65
CA ALA A 30 19.48 -27.64 31.62
C ALA A 30 20.12 -27.21 30.30
N ALA A 31 20.46 -28.19 29.46
CA ALA A 31 20.83 -27.94 28.07
C ALA A 31 19.60 -27.38 27.33
N GLY A 32 19.51 -26.05 27.27
CA GLY A 32 18.54 -25.36 26.42
C GLY A 32 18.84 -25.67 24.96
N VAL A 33 18.05 -26.52 24.33
CA VAL A 33 18.06 -26.69 22.89
C VAL A 33 17.40 -25.45 22.30
N ALA A 34 18.20 -24.44 21.97
CA ALA A 34 17.75 -23.34 21.14
C ALA A 34 17.48 -23.93 19.74
N ALA A 35 16.22 -24.23 19.45
CA ALA A 35 15.77 -24.52 18.11
C ALA A 35 15.95 -23.25 17.27
N THR A 36 17.05 -23.19 16.52
CA THR A 36 17.23 -22.20 15.46
C THR A 36 16.18 -22.49 14.40
N ALA A 37 15.08 -21.72 14.42
CA ALA A 37 14.13 -21.73 13.33
C ALA A 37 14.89 -21.32 12.06
N ALA A 38 14.99 -22.23 11.10
CA ALA A 38 15.52 -21.91 9.79
C ALA A 38 14.74 -20.72 9.22
N PRO A 39 15.40 -19.72 8.60
CA PRO A 39 14.69 -18.64 7.93
C PRO A 39 13.71 -19.27 6.94
N ALA A 40 12.43 -18.90 7.07
CA ALA A 40 11.40 -19.36 6.15
C ALA A 40 11.82 -18.94 4.74
N ALA A 41 11.88 -19.89 3.82
CA ALA A 41 12.19 -19.60 2.42
C ALA A 41 11.15 -18.60 1.88
N ASP A 42 11.61 -17.64 1.09
CA ASP A 42 10.73 -16.68 0.45
C ASP A 42 9.65 -17.40 -0.36
N PRO A 43 8.41 -16.87 -0.38
CA PRO A 43 7.36 -17.47 -1.17
C PRO A 43 7.77 -17.51 -2.64
N ALA A 44 7.51 -18.63 -3.31
CA ALA A 44 7.72 -18.75 -4.75
C ALA A 44 6.66 -17.93 -5.52
N PRO A 45 6.96 -17.49 -6.76
CA PRO A 45 5.95 -16.91 -7.64
C PRO A 45 4.75 -17.84 -7.86
N THR A 46 3.58 -17.25 -8.11
CA THR A 46 2.42 -18.01 -8.60
C THR A 46 2.71 -18.62 -9.98
N LYS A 47 2.10 -19.76 -10.30
CA LYS A 47 2.38 -20.60 -11.47
C LYS A 47 1.40 -20.43 -12.63
N GLY A 48 0.27 -19.77 -12.43
CA GLY A 48 -0.73 -19.48 -13.44
C GLY A 48 -0.42 -18.21 -14.24
N PRO A 49 -1.38 -17.76 -15.06
CA PRO A 49 -1.10 -16.84 -16.17
C PRO A 49 -0.57 -15.47 -15.72
N CYS A 50 -0.91 -15.03 -14.50
CA CYS A 50 -0.53 -13.71 -14.00
C CYS A 50 0.85 -13.68 -13.31
N ALA A 51 1.40 -14.83 -12.91
CA ALA A 51 2.73 -14.97 -12.34
C ALA A 51 3.12 -13.90 -11.29
N TYR A 52 2.22 -13.61 -10.33
CA TYR A 52 2.50 -12.72 -9.20
C TYR A 52 3.77 -13.17 -8.48
N THR A 53 4.73 -12.26 -8.39
CA THR A 53 6.09 -12.53 -7.92
C THR A 53 6.35 -11.74 -6.65
N PRO A 54 6.68 -12.39 -5.52
CA PRO A 54 7.05 -11.69 -4.28
C PRO A 54 8.22 -10.73 -4.46
N THR A 55 8.24 -9.70 -3.61
CA THR A 55 9.32 -8.70 -3.55
C THR A 55 9.91 -8.69 -2.13
N PRO A 56 10.84 -9.60 -1.79
CA PRO A 56 11.39 -9.68 -0.42
C PRO A 56 12.06 -8.39 0.05
N ASP A 57 12.71 -7.66 -0.87
CA ASP A 57 13.38 -6.38 -0.60
C ASP A 57 12.40 -5.21 -0.44
N GLU A 58 11.15 -5.37 -0.90
CA GLU A 58 10.07 -4.39 -0.79
C GLU A 58 8.86 -5.06 -0.12
N PRO A 59 8.91 -5.26 1.20
CA PRO A 59 7.88 -6.00 1.92
C PRO A 59 6.53 -5.30 1.86
N ALA A 60 5.46 -6.07 2.07
CA ALA A 60 4.11 -5.52 2.04
C ALA A 60 3.92 -4.44 3.11
N ALA A 61 3.50 -3.24 2.70
CA ALA A 61 3.14 -2.15 3.61
C ALA A 61 2.01 -2.52 4.57
N ARG A 62 1.24 -3.57 4.22
CA ARG A 62 0.30 -4.26 5.09
C ARG A 62 0.34 -5.76 4.81
N PRO A 63 0.36 -6.64 5.83
CA PRO A 63 0.40 -8.08 5.61
C PRO A 63 -0.71 -8.57 4.69
N VAL A 64 -0.33 -9.20 3.58
CA VAL A 64 -1.24 -9.82 2.62
C VAL A 64 -0.53 -10.97 1.93
N SER A 65 -1.28 -12.02 1.56
CA SER A 65 -0.75 -13.13 0.78
C SER A 65 -0.69 -12.76 -0.70
N LEU A 66 0.04 -13.53 -1.51
CA LEU A 66 -0.12 -13.51 -2.96
C LEU A 66 -1.59 -13.75 -3.36
N PRO A 67 -2.03 -13.20 -4.51
CA PRO A 67 -3.31 -13.55 -5.09
C PRO A 67 -3.41 -15.06 -5.36
N PRO A 68 -4.62 -15.64 -5.33
CA PRO A 68 -4.80 -17.04 -5.68
C PRO A 68 -4.38 -17.28 -7.12
N ASP A 69 -3.96 -18.50 -7.39
CA ASP A 69 -3.41 -18.90 -8.68
C ASP A 69 -4.38 -19.83 -9.43
N PRO A 70 -5.44 -19.30 -10.07
CA PRO A 70 -6.41 -20.12 -10.75
C PRO A 70 -5.80 -20.69 -12.04
N ARG A 71 -6.30 -21.87 -12.46
CA ARG A 71 -5.94 -22.45 -13.77
C ARG A 71 -6.20 -21.48 -14.94
N ARG A 72 -7.17 -20.57 -14.78
CA ARG A 72 -7.50 -19.47 -15.70
C ARG A 72 -7.91 -18.25 -14.89
N THR A 73 -7.35 -17.08 -15.21
CA THR A 73 -7.80 -15.82 -14.63
C THR A 73 -9.08 -15.36 -15.33
N PRO A 74 -10.13 -14.96 -14.60
CA PRO A 74 -11.34 -14.41 -15.23
C PRO A 74 -11.00 -13.20 -16.10
N ASP A 75 -11.34 -13.29 -17.38
CA ASP A 75 -10.96 -12.37 -18.47
C ASP A 75 -12.17 -11.81 -19.25
N ARG A 76 -13.36 -11.90 -18.64
CA ARG A 76 -14.63 -11.47 -19.23
C ARG A 76 -15.49 -10.69 -18.24
N GLY A 77 -16.19 -9.70 -18.78
CA GLY A 77 -17.18 -8.90 -18.07
C GLY A 77 -16.56 -7.94 -17.06
N THR A 78 -17.43 -7.17 -16.41
CA THR A 78 -17.03 -6.12 -15.48
C THR A 78 -17.35 -6.44 -14.03
N VAL A 79 -16.68 -5.77 -13.10
CA VAL A 79 -16.93 -5.86 -11.65
C VAL A 79 -17.05 -4.48 -11.06
N ARG A 80 -18.08 -4.28 -10.23
CA ARG A 80 -18.20 -3.04 -9.47
C ARG A 80 -17.42 -3.12 -8.17
N VAL A 81 -16.68 -2.07 -7.84
CA VAL A 81 -16.07 -1.85 -6.52
C VAL A 81 -16.44 -0.45 -6.06
N THR A 82 -16.71 -0.26 -4.77
CA THR A 82 -16.85 1.07 -4.18
C THR A 82 -15.73 1.30 -3.19
N LEU A 83 -14.97 2.38 -3.41
CA LEU A 83 -14.08 2.96 -2.42
C LEU A 83 -14.91 3.95 -1.60
N ARG A 84 -15.21 3.62 -0.35
CA ARG A 84 -15.81 4.57 0.59
C ARG A 84 -14.69 5.42 1.16
N THR A 85 -14.64 6.68 0.76
CA THR A 85 -13.67 7.64 1.29
C THR A 85 -14.30 8.57 2.32
N ASN A 86 -13.47 9.22 3.12
CA ASN A 86 -13.89 10.33 3.98
C ASN A 86 -14.39 11.57 3.20
N GLN A 87 -14.11 11.64 1.90
CA GLN A 87 -14.64 12.66 0.99
C GLN A 87 -15.90 12.18 0.22
N GLY A 88 -16.37 10.96 0.43
CA GLY A 88 -17.52 10.40 -0.28
C GLY A 88 -17.20 9.12 -1.05
N PRO A 89 -18.22 8.47 -1.65
CA PRO A 89 -18.02 7.24 -2.39
C PRO A 89 -17.39 7.49 -3.76
N ILE A 90 -16.44 6.63 -4.14
CA ILE A 90 -15.91 6.53 -5.50
C ILE A 90 -16.25 5.13 -6.01
N GLY A 91 -17.22 5.04 -6.92
CA GLY A 91 -17.55 3.77 -7.58
C GLY A 91 -16.63 3.53 -8.76
N LEU A 92 -16.20 2.28 -8.90
CA LEU A 92 -15.31 1.79 -9.94
C LEU A 92 -16.01 0.67 -10.69
N THR A 93 -15.91 0.67 -12.01
CA THR A 93 -16.24 -0.46 -12.88
C THR A 93 -14.93 -1.01 -13.44
N LEU A 94 -14.53 -2.18 -12.97
CA LEU A 94 -13.30 -2.85 -13.35
C LEU A 94 -13.55 -3.71 -14.58
N ASP A 95 -12.62 -3.72 -15.54
CA ASP A 95 -12.75 -4.45 -16.80
C ASP A 95 -11.77 -5.64 -16.85
N ARG A 96 -12.32 -6.86 -16.81
CA ARG A 96 -11.51 -8.09 -16.86
C ARG A 96 -11.01 -8.42 -18.25
N GLU A 97 -11.66 -7.95 -19.29
CA GLU A 97 -11.22 -8.21 -20.65
C GLU A 97 -9.99 -7.36 -20.99
N GLN A 98 -9.95 -6.13 -20.47
CA GLN A 98 -8.81 -5.24 -20.66
C GLN A 98 -7.59 -5.64 -19.82
N ALA A 99 -7.79 -5.97 -18.54
CA ALA A 99 -6.69 -6.21 -17.60
C ALA A 99 -7.01 -7.31 -16.56
N PRO A 100 -7.13 -8.59 -16.99
CA PRO A 100 -7.55 -9.69 -16.13
C PRO A 100 -6.69 -9.87 -14.87
N CYS A 101 -5.37 -9.79 -14.98
CA CYS A 101 -4.44 -9.98 -13.87
C CYS A 101 -4.46 -8.81 -12.89
N THR A 102 -4.62 -7.60 -13.40
CA THR A 102 -4.77 -6.38 -12.60
C THR A 102 -6.07 -6.43 -11.80
N VAL A 103 -7.19 -6.75 -12.47
CA VAL A 103 -8.49 -6.86 -11.80
C VAL A 103 -8.47 -7.98 -10.75
N GLN A 104 -7.83 -9.12 -11.04
CA GLN A 104 -7.67 -10.19 -10.06
C GLN A 104 -6.86 -9.73 -8.83
N SER A 105 -5.73 -9.04 -9.04
CA SER A 105 -4.89 -8.49 -7.98
C SER A 105 -5.68 -7.51 -7.12
N PHE A 106 -6.31 -6.52 -7.76
CA PHE A 106 -7.09 -5.50 -7.08
C PHE A 106 -8.24 -6.10 -6.25
N LEU A 107 -8.99 -7.05 -6.81
CA LEU A 107 -10.08 -7.72 -6.07
C LEU A 107 -9.57 -8.62 -4.94
N HIS A 108 -8.38 -9.21 -5.06
CA HIS A 108 -7.73 -9.91 -3.96
C HIS A 108 -7.40 -8.95 -2.81
N LEU A 109 -6.78 -7.81 -3.11
CA LEU A 109 -6.44 -6.77 -2.13
C LEU A 109 -7.70 -6.19 -1.46
N VAL A 110 -8.77 -5.94 -2.22
CA VAL A 110 -10.08 -5.52 -1.67
C VAL A 110 -10.64 -6.58 -0.72
N ARG A 111 -10.65 -7.87 -1.11
CA ARG A 111 -11.16 -8.96 -0.24
C ARG A 111 -10.33 -9.12 1.04
N LYS A 112 -9.03 -8.86 0.97
CA LYS A 112 -8.11 -8.87 2.12
C LYS A 112 -8.11 -7.57 2.92
N ARG A 113 -8.97 -6.61 2.58
CA ARG A 113 -9.05 -5.29 3.24
C ARG A 113 -7.72 -4.53 3.21
N PHE A 114 -6.91 -4.76 2.18
CA PHE A 114 -5.61 -4.13 2.04
C PHE A 114 -5.73 -2.60 1.90
N TYR A 115 -6.77 -2.14 1.22
CA TYR A 115 -7.05 -0.71 0.99
C TYR A 115 -7.88 -0.02 2.10
N ASP A 116 -8.29 -0.74 3.15
CA ASP A 116 -9.08 -0.11 4.23
C ASP A 116 -8.17 0.82 5.06
N ARG A 117 -8.62 2.04 5.38
CA ARG A 117 -7.80 3.07 6.05
C ARG A 117 -6.48 3.34 5.33
N THR A 118 -6.54 3.42 4.00
CA THR A 118 -5.37 3.72 3.17
C THR A 118 -5.49 5.14 2.63
N PRO A 119 -4.47 5.99 2.81
CA PRO A 119 -4.51 7.33 2.26
C PRO A 119 -4.33 7.34 0.73
N CYS A 120 -4.89 8.36 0.10
CA CYS A 120 -4.47 8.80 -1.22
C CYS A 120 -3.38 9.84 -1.01
N HIS A 121 -2.13 9.42 -1.19
CA HIS A 121 -0.95 10.18 -0.77
C HIS A 121 -0.56 11.27 -1.76
N ARG A 122 -1.09 11.24 -2.99
CA ARG A 122 -0.67 12.17 -4.04
C ARG A 122 -1.82 12.64 -4.91
N LEU A 123 -1.85 13.93 -5.15
CA LEU A 123 -2.72 14.65 -6.07
C LEU A 123 -1.82 15.47 -7.00
N THR A 124 -2.06 15.40 -8.31
CA THR A 124 -1.31 16.18 -9.30
C THR A 124 -2.23 17.10 -10.10
N ALA A 125 -1.68 18.23 -10.52
CA ALA A 125 -2.34 19.25 -11.34
C ALA A 125 -1.42 19.72 -12.49
N TYR A 126 -0.63 18.80 -13.06
CA TYR A 126 0.19 19.12 -14.23
C TYR A 126 -0.67 19.22 -15.50
N PRO A 127 -0.25 20.02 -16.49
CA PRO A 127 -0.96 20.12 -17.78
C PRO A 127 -1.14 18.79 -18.51
N THR A 128 -0.24 17.82 -18.26
CA THR A 128 -0.27 16.50 -18.89
C THR A 128 -0.79 15.39 -17.97
N LEU A 129 -0.93 15.65 -16.66
CA LEU A 129 -1.27 14.64 -15.65
C LEU A 129 -2.04 15.29 -14.50
N THR A 130 -3.35 15.06 -14.46
CA THR A 130 -4.22 15.47 -13.35
C THR A 130 -4.90 14.26 -12.74
N VAL A 131 -4.32 13.72 -11.66
CA VAL A 131 -4.75 12.46 -11.06
C VAL A 131 -4.73 12.49 -9.53
N LEU A 132 -5.59 11.68 -8.93
CA LEU A 132 -5.51 11.28 -7.52
C LEU A 132 -4.92 9.88 -7.43
N GLN A 133 -3.76 9.72 -6.80
CA GLN A 133 -3.06 8.45 -6.62
C GLN A 133 -3.26 7.91 -5.19
N CYS A 134 -3.61 6.63 -5.11
CA CYS A 134 -3.93 5.92 -3.88
C CYS A 134 -3.31 4.50 -3.90
N GLY A 135 -3.61 3.71 -2.87
CA GLY A 135 -3.32 2.27 -2.87
C GLY A 135 -2.00 1.87 -2.21
N ASP A 136 -1.34 2.80 -1.53
CA ASP A 136 -0.22 2.55 -0.62
C ASP A 136 -0.68 2.69 0.85
N PRO A 137 -0.83 1.58 1.60
CA PRO A 137 -1.21 1.62 3.02
C PRO A 137 -0.25 2.39 3.93
N SER A 138 1.02 2.55 3.55
CA SER A 138 1.99 3.35 4.32
C SER A 138 1.82 4.85 4.09
N GLY A 139 1.26 5.23 2.93
CA GLY A 139 1.07 6.62 2.53
C GLY A 139 2.34 7.35 2.09
N THR A 140 3.47 6.65 1.94
CA THR A 140 4.74 7.27 1.55
C THR A 140 4.88 7.45 0.04
N GLY A 141 4.13 6.66 -0.75
CA GLY A 141 4.29 6.55 -2.20
C GLY A 141 5.25 5.43 -2.61
N GLU A 142 5.94 4.81 -1.67
CA GLU A 142 6.92 3.74 -1.90
C GLU A 142 6.37 2.35 -1.51
N GLY A 143 5.24 2.31 -0.79
CA GLY A 143 4.70 1.05 -0.29
C GLY A 143 3.92 0.25 -1.34
N GLY A 144 3.83 -1.06 -1.11
CA GLY A 144 3.15 -2.00 -1.99
C GLY A 144 2.61 -3.24 -1.26
N PRO A 145 2.13 -4.25 -1.99
CA PRO A 145 1.53 -5.44 -1.42
C PRO A 145 2.54 -6.57 -1.15
N GLY A 146 3.85 -6.30 -1.29
CA GLY A 146 4.92 -7.31 -1.16
C GLY A 146 5.02 -8.27 -2.34
N TYR A 147 4.43 -7.89 -3.48
CA TYR A 147 4.56 -8.59 -4.74
C TYR A 147 4.37 -7.63 -5.92
N ARG A 148 4.86 -8.07 -7.09
CA ARG A 148 4.68 -7.40 -8.38
C ARG A 148 4.11 -8.33 -9.44
N TYR A 149 3.60 -7.74 -10.52
CA TYR A 149 3.15 -8.46 -11.71
C TYR A 149 3.26 -7.59 -12.97
N ARG A 150 3.16 -8.26 -14.12
CA ARG A 150 3.34 -7.67 -15.45
C ARG A 150 2.29 -6.63 -15.80
N ASP A 151 2.65 -5.75 -16.72
CA ASP A 151 1.72 -4.80 -17.31
C ASP A 151 0.72 -5.48 -18.26
N GLU A 152 -0.50 -4.93 -18.33
CA GLU A 152 -1.53 -5.24 -19.32
C GLU A 152 -1.85 -3.93 -20.07
N LEU A 153 -0.85 -3.46 -20.84
CA LEU A 153 -0.87 -2.11 -21.41
C LEU A 153 -2.02 -1.93 -22.42
N PRO A 154 -2.71 -0.78 -22.39
CA PRO A 154 -3.83 -0.53 -23.28
C PRO A 154 -3.34 -0.37 -24.73
N THR A 155 -4.08 -0.94 -25.68
CA THR A 155 -3.72 -0.93 -27.10
C THR A 155 -4.57 0.02 -27.94
N ASP A 156 -5.64 0.54 -27.36
CA ASP A 156 -6.75 1.21 -28.04
C ASP A 156 -7.01 2.65 -27.55
N LEU A 157 -6.17 3.18 -26.65
CA LEU A 157 -6.29 4.58 -26.25
C LEU A 157 -6.08 5.51 -27.47
N PRO A 158 -6.90 6.55 -27.65
CA PRO A 158 -6.73 7.48 -28.74
C PRO A 158 -5.48 8.36 -28.53
N PRO A 159 -4.92 8.96 -29.60
CA PRO A 159 -3.87 9.95 -29.48
C PRO A 159 -4.29 11.10 -28.56
N ALA A 160 -3.36 11.60 -27.73
CA ALA A 160 -3.63 12.77 -26.90
C ALA A 160 -3.73 14.03 -27.79
N PRO A 161 -4.84 14.79 -27.77
CA PRO A 161 -4.99 15.98 -28.61
C PRO A 161 -3.96 17.07 -28.31
N THR A 162 -3.42 17.07 -27.09
CA THR A 162 -2.43 18.03 -26.60
C THR A 162 -0.98 17.62 -26.88
N ASP A 163 -0.73 16.47 -27.51
CA ASP A 163 0.61 15.99 -27.82
C ASP A 163 0.89 15.96 -29.33
N PRO A 164 1.63 16.95 -29.87
CA PRO A 164 1.95 17.00 -31.29
C PRO A 164 2.93 15.90 -31.74
N THR A 165 3.60 15.21 -30.80
CA THR A 165 4.55 14.14 -31.12
C THR A 165 3.85 12.81 -31.45
N GLY A 166 2.58 12.66 -31.08
CA GLY A 166 1.83 11.41 -31.25
C GLY A 166 2.34 10.26 -30.36
N VAL A 167 3.18 10.53 -29.36
CA VAL A 167 3.76 9.52 -28.46
C VAL A 167 2.85 9.25 -27.26
N ARG A 168 2.12 10.28 -26.81
CA ARG A 168 1.16 10.18 -25.72
C ARG A 168 -0.21 9.73 -26.22
N ARG A 169 -0.96 9.17 -25.29
CA ARG A 169 -2.34 8.73 -25.44
C ARG A 169 -3.20 9.47 -24.43
N LEU A 170 -4.47 9.65 -24.81
CA LEU A 170 -5.46 10.26 -23.96
C LEU A 170 -5.91 9.24 -22.91
N TYR A 171 -5.62 9.54 -21.65
CA TYR A 171 -6.28 8.93 -20.52
C TYR A 171 -7.43 9.88 -20.16
N ALA A 172 -8.62 9.53 -20.60
CA ALA A 172 -9.80 10.37 -20.41
C ALA A 172 -10.16 10.48 -18.92
N ARG A 173 -10.79 11.60 -18.54
CA ARG A 173 -11.36 11.76 -17.19
C ARG A 173 -12.20 10.56 -16.79
N GLY A 174 -11.97 10.06 -15.58
CA GLY A 174 -12.59 8.86 -15.03
C GLY A 174 -11.81 7.58 -15.25
N THR A 175 -10.74 7.60 -16.06
CA THR A 175 -9.90 6.41 -16.24
C THR A 175 -9.26 5.98 -14.91
N LEU A 176 -9.31 4.67 -14.65
CA LEU A 176 -8.60 4.03 -13.54
C LEU A 176 -7.42 3.23 -14.11
N ALA A 177 -6.22 3.52 -13.63
CA ALA A 177 -5.00 2.86 -14.08
C ALA A 177 -4.02 2.57 -12.94
N MET A 178 -3.15 1.58 -13.14
CA MET A 178 -2.12 1.22 -12.16
C MET A 178 -0.98 2.24 -12.18
N ALA A 179 -0.49 2.61 -10.99
CA ALA A 179 0.82 3.24 -10.85
C ALA A 179 1.90 2.14 -10.84
N ASN A 180 3.09 2.47 -11.32
CA ASN A 180 4.24 1.55 -11.37
C ASN A 180 5.56 2.32 -11.24
N ALA A 181 6.65 1.60 -10.95
CA ALA A 181 8.02 2.10 -10.88
C ALA A 181 8.82 1.77 -12.16
N GLY A 182 8.11 1.59 -13.29
CA GLY A 182 8.67 1.10 -14.55
C GLY A 182 7.95 -0.16 -15.05
N PRO A 183 8.38 -0.71 -16.20
CA PRO A 183 7.74 -1.85 -16.82
C PRO A 183 7.63 -3.06 -15.87
N ASP A 184 6.46 -3.71 -15.87
CA ASP A 184 6.17 -4.94 -15.12
C ASP A 184 6.36 -4.84 -13.59
N THR A 185 6.12 -3.66 -13.02
CA THR A 185 6.23 -3.39 -11.58
C THR A 185 4.88 -3.05 -10.93
N ASN A 186 3.76 -3.50 -11.50
CA ASN A 186 2.46 -3.26 -10.89
C ASN A 186 2.39 -3.92 -9.51
N GLY A 187 2.01 -3.13 -8.51
CA GLY A 187 1.78 -3.59 -7.14
C GLY A 187 0.33 -3.33 -6.72
N SER A 188 0.14 -2.42 -5.78
CA SER A 188 -1.18 -2.06 -5.23
C SER A 188 -1.61 -0.63 -5.52
N GLN A 189 -0.67 0.24 -5.92
CA GLN A 189 -0.95 1.64 -6.15
C GLN A 189 -1.67 1.86 -7.49
N PHE A 190 -2.63 2.77 -7.50
CA PHE A 190 -3.43 3.11 -8.67
C PHE A 190 -3.71 4.61 -8.67
N PHE A 191 -4.07 5.15 -9.83
CA PHE A 191 -4.49 6.54 -9.96
C PHE A 191 -5.84 6.65 -10.65
N LEU A 192 -6.58 7.68 -10.24
CA LEU A 192 -7.90 8.06 -10.74
C LEU A 192 -7.74 9.35 -11.53
N VAL A 193 -8.02 9.30 -12.83
CA VAL A 193 -7.84 10.46 -13.72
C VAL A 193 -8.95 11.47 -13.49
N GLN A 194 -8.59 12.67 -13.03
CA GLN A 194 -9.53 13.73 -12.67
C GLN A 194 -9.80 14.66 -13.85
N ALA A 195 -8.86 14.84 -14.76
CA ALA A 195 -9.06 15.55 -16.02
C ALA A 195 -8.30 14.83 -17.13
N ASP A 196 -8.77 15.01 -18.37
CA ASP A 196 -8.13 14.45 -19.55
C ASP A 196 -6.61 14.66 -19.50
N SER A 197 -5.88 13.55 -19.48
CA SER A 197 -4.44 13.51 -19.25
C SER A 197 -3.73 12.89 -20.44
N ALA A 198 -2.54 13.41 -20.75
CA ALA A 198 -1.74 13.00 -21.88
C ALA A 198 -0.49 12.25 -21.40
N LEU A 199 -0.56 10.92 -21.41
CA LEU A 199 0.50 10.06 -20.88
C LEU A 199 1.00 9.10 -21.94
N ARG A 200 2.25 8.64 -21.81
CA ARG A 200 2.68 7.46 -22.55
C ARG A 200 1.82 6.26 -22.13
N PRO A 201 1.52 5.30 -23.03
CA PRO A 201 0.69 4.13 -22.71
C PRO A 201 1.44 3.08 -21.88
N ASN A 202 2.11 3.51 -20.81
CA ASN A 202 2.96 2.69 -19.95
C ASN A 202 2.25 2.26 -18.65
N TYR A 203 0.94 2.50 -18.56
CA TYR A 203 0.16 2.21 -17.36
C TYR A 203 -1.03 1.35 -17.74
N THR A 204 -1.21 0.26 -17.00
CA THR A 204 -2.33 -0.66 -17.19
C THR A 204 -3.64 0.05 -16.86
N VAL A 205 -4.51 0.24 -17.84
CA VAL A 205 -5.89 0.72 -17.63
C VAL A 205 -6.76 -0.49 -17.31
N PHE A 206 -7.50 -0.43 -16.20
CA PHE A 206 -8.26 -1.59 -15.72
C PHE A 206 -9.67 -1.25 -15.25
N GLY A 207 -10.17 -0.05 -15.55
CA GLY A 207 -11.53 0.33 -15.25
C GLY A 207 -11.83 1.80 -15.41
N GLN A 208 -13.01 2.17 -14.92
CA GLN A 208 -13.56 3.53 -14.99
C GLN A 208 -14.26 3.92 -13.69
N VAL A 209 -14.19 5.20 -13.35
CA VAL A 209 -14.88 5.83 -12.23
C VAL A 209 -16.31 6.17 -12.63
N ASP A 210 -17.27 5.93 -11.73
CA ASP A 210 -18.67 6.30 -11.96
C ASP A 210 -18.94 7.80 -11.72
N ALA A 211 -20.12 8.27 -12.14
CA ALA A 211 -20.48 9.69 -12.03
C ALA A 211 -20.43 10.23 -10.58
N ALA A 212 -20.81 9.42 -9.58
CA ALA A 212 -20.73 9.81 -8.18
C ALA A 212 -19.28 9.94 -7.70
N GLY A 213 -18.40 9.04 -8.16
CA GLY A 213 -16.97 9.11 -7.93
C GLY A 213 -16.34 10.33 -8.59
N LEU A 214 -16.73 10.67 -9.83
CA LEU A 214 -16.28 11.88 -10.51
C LEU A 214 -16.63 13.15 -9.73
N ALA A 215 -17.86 13.25 -9.19
CA ALA A 215 -18.25 14.37 -8.34
C ALA A 215 -17.44 14.43 -7.03
N THR A 216 -17.05 13.28 -6.48
CA THR A 216 -16.15 13.22 -5.32
C THR A 216 -14.73 13.68 -5.69
N LEU A 217 -14.22 13.25 -6.85
CA LEU A 217 -12.93 13.69 -7.39
C LEU A 217 -12.87 15.20 -7.64
N ASP A 218 -13.96 15.80 -8.13
CA ASP A 218 -14.06 17.25 -8.32
C ASP A 218 -13.91 18.02 -7.02
N ARG A 219 -14.55 17.54 -5.95
CA ARG A 219 -14.44 18.17 -4.63
C ARG A 219 -13.02 18.08 -4.08
N ILE A 220 -12.34 16.96 -4.32
CA ILE A 220 -10.95 16.76 -3.93
C ILE A 220 -10.04 17.72 -4.72
N SER A 221 -10.20 17.78 -6.05
CA SER A 221 -9.46 18.73 -6.90
C SER A 221 -9.68 20.19 -6.51
N ALA A 222 -10.92 20.57 -6.19
CA ALA A 222 -11.26 21.93 -5.78
C ALA A 222 -10.63 22.32 -4.43
N GLY A 223 -10.31 21.34 -3.58
CA GLY A 223 -9.57 21.56 -2.34
C GLY A 223 -8.08 21.88 -2.57
N GLY A 224 -7.53 21.50 -3.72
CA GLY A 224 -6.14 21.74 -4.08
C GLY A 224 -5.15 20.79 -3.40
N ILE A 225 -3.86 21.08 -3.61
CA ILE A 225 -2.72 20.32 -3.10
C ILE A 225 -2.19 21.05 -1.86
N ALA A 226 -1.79 20.29 -0.83
CA ALA A 226 -1.32 20.83 0.43
C ALA A 226 -0.03 21.63 0.23
N PRO A 227 0.01 22.94 0.54
CA PRO A 227 1.20 23.75 0.38
C PRO A 227 2.27 23.40 1.43
N THR A 228 3.53 23.61 1.08
CA THR A 228 4.65 23.58 2.04
C THR A 228 5.30 24.97 2.13
N PRO A 229 6.14 25.25 3.14
CA PRO A 229 6.91 26.49 3.19
C PRO A 229 7.79 26.71 1.96
N GLU A 230 8.29 25.62 1.36
CA GLU A 230 9.15 25.63 0.18
C GLU A 230 8.36 25.75 -1.13
N ASP A 231 7.12 25.24 -1.17
CA ASP A 231 6.21 25.32 -2.31
C ASP A 231 4.79 25.72 -1.86
N PRO A 232 4.48 27.04 -1.84
CA PRO A 232 3.19 27.53 -1.37
C PRO A 232 2.04 27.35 -2.39
N ALA A 233 2.33 26.96 -3.64
CA ALA A 233 1.33 26.74 -4.68
C ALA A 233 1.65 25.48 -5.51
N PRO A 234 1.68 24.30 -4.86
CA PRO A 234 2.19 23.08 -5.48
C PRO A 234 1.24 22.56 -6.55
N VAL A 235 1.83 21.96 -7.58
CA VAL A 235 1.13 21.20 -8.62
C VAL A 235 1.26 19.68 -8.44
N ASP A 236 1.99 19.25 -7.41
CA ASP A 236 2.16 17.84 -7.02
C ASP A 236 2.40 17.75 -5.52
N GLY A 237 1.74 16.82 -4.85
CA GLY A 237 1.90 16.59 -3.42
C GLY A 237 0.67 15.93 -2.79
N ALA A 238 0.60 15.94 -1.47
CA ALA A 238 -0.56 15.43 -0.76
C ALA A 238 -1.81 16.29 -1.04
N PRO A 239 -3.02 15.70 -1.11
CA PRO A 239 -4.26 16.49 -1.17
C PRO A 239 -4.39 17.44 0.05
N ALA A 240 -4.75 18.71 -0.17
CA ALA A 240 -5.00 19.66 0.92
C ALA A 240 -6.21 19.27 1.77
N VAL A 241 -7.21 18.64 1.14
CA VAL A 241 -8.29 17.93 1.83
C VAL A 241 -7.92 16.45 1.94
N PRO A 242 -7.58 15.92 3.13
CA PRO A 242 -7.04 14.57 3.24
C PRO A 242 -7.95 13.48 2.65
N VAL A 243 -7.33 12.74 1.74
CA VAL A 243 -7.70 11.50 1.05
C VAL A 243 -7.65 10.21 1.87
N GLU A 244 -8.72 9.64 2.45
CA GLU A 244 -8.62 8.27 3.01
C GLU A 244 -9.69 7.33 2.44
N ILE A 245 -9.27 6.18 1.90
CA ILE A 245 -10.15 5.04 1.62
C ILE A 245 -10.49 4.37 2.94
N CYS A 246 -11.55 4.81 3.60
CA CYS A 246 -12.01 4.20 4.85
C CYS A 246 -12.37 2.72 4.69
N ARG A 247 -12.94 2.34 3.53
CA ARG A 247 -13.25 0.95 3.19
C ARG A 247 -13.36 0.71 1.69
N ALA A 248 -12.74 -0.35 1.18
CA ALA A 248 -12.99 -0.83 -0.18
C ALA A 248 -13.92 -2.03 -0.18
N LYS A 249 -14.92 -2.06 -1.07
CA LYS A 249 -15.89 -3.18 -1.12
C LYS A 249 -16.29 -3.51 -2.55
N GLN A 250 -16.19 -4.80 -2.91
CA GLN A 250 -16.79 -5.31 -4.13
C GLN A 250 -18.33 -5.23 -4.05
N GLY A 251 -18.94 -4.61 -5.07
CA GLY A 251 -20.39 -4.56 -5.25
C GLY A 251 -20.97 -5.97 -5.44
N ARG A 252 -22.22 -6.15 -5.02
CA ARG A 252 -22.98 -7.37 -5.34
C ARG A 252 -23.49 -7.30 -6.76
#